data_AF-A0A151TEG2-F1
#
_entry.id   AF-A0A151TEG2-F1
#
_cell.length_a   1.000
_cell.length_b   1.000
_cell.length_c   1.000
_cell.angle_alpha   90.00
_cell.angle_beta   90.00
_cell.angle_gamma   90.00
#
_symmetry.space_group_name_H-M   'P 1'
#
loop_
_entity.id
_entity.type
_entity.pdbx_description
1 polymer ?
#
loop_
_entity_poly.entity_id
_entity_poly.type
_entity_poly.pdbx_seq_one_letter_code
_entity_poly.pdbx_strand_id
1 'polypeptide(L)'
;MAPFEALYGRRRRIPLCWYQDSESVVVGSKLVLQNTEKIKLIQESMKTTQSRQKSYADKRQKPLEFVEGEHVFHVSQLRKYVHDLSHVVELDEIHAINSH
;
A
#
# COMPACT_ATOMS: atom_id res chain seq x y z
N MET A 1 -18.31 -13.86 2.13
CA MET A 1 -16.92 -14.25 1.80
C MET A 1 -16.77 -15.73 2.12
N ALA A 2 -16.52 -16.60 1.14
CA ALA A 2 -16.31 -18.01 1.42
C ALA A 2 -14.91 -18.20 2.06
N PRO A 3 -14.76 -19.03 3.10
CA PRO A 3 -13.47 -19.26 3.74
C PRO A 3 -12.47 -19.86 2.73
N PHE A 4 -11.20 -19.48 2.86
CA PHE A 4 -10.09 -19.86 1.97
C PHE A 4 -10.01 -21.38 1.67
N GLU A 5 -10.45 -22.21 2.61
CA GLU A 5 -10.51 -23.67 2.47
C GLU A 5 -11.44 -24.12 1.33
N ALA A 6 -12.56 -23.43 1.13
CA ALA A 6 -13.51 -23.73 0.06
C ALA A 6 -12.97 -23.35 -1.33
N LEU A 7 -12.07 -22.37 -1.41
CA LEU A 7 -11.50 -21.89 -2.67
C LEU A 7 -10.36 -22.79 -3.18
N TYR A 8 -9.60 -23.42 -2.28
CA TYR A 8 -8.35 -24.10 -2.64
C TYR A 8 -8.22 -25.53 -2.13
N GLY A 9 -9.20 -26.06 -1.38
CA GLY A 9 -9.30 -27.49 -1.02
C GLY A 9 -8.17 -28.07 -0.16
N ARG A 10 -7.22 -27.25 0.33
CA ARG A 10 -6.10 -27.69 1.17
C ARG A 10 -6.16 -27.09 2.57
N ARG A 11 -6.30 -27.95 3.58
CA ARG A 11 -6.05 -27.61 4.98
C ARG A 11 -4.58 -27.23 5.15
N ARG A 12 -4.29 -25.99 5.57
CA ARG A 12 -2.93 -25.61 5.96
C ARG A 12 -2.57 -26.35 7.24
N ARG A 13 -1.68 -27.35 7.16
CA ARG A 13 -1.01 -27.89 8.35
C ARG A 13 0.08 -26.89 8.75
N ILE A 14 -0.21 -26.02 9.70
CA ILE A 14 0.82 -25.24 10.39
C ILE A 14 1.39 -26.16 11.48
N PRO A 15 2.67 -26.56 11.44
CA PRO A 15 3.27 -27.30 12.54
C PRO A 15 3.53 -26.31 13.67
N LEU A 16 2.53 -26.10 14.53
CA LEU A 16 2.76 -25.44 15.82
C LEU A 16 3.51 -26.46 16.70
N CYS A 17 4.77 -26.13 17.01
CA CYS A 17 5.70 -26.94 17.80
C CYS A 17 5.10 -27.34 19.17
N TRP A 18 5.30 -28.60 19.57
CA TRP A 18 4.99 -29.09 20.90
C TRP A 18 6.06 -28.61 21.89
N TYR A 19 5.64 -27.97 22.98
CA TYR A 19 6.52 -27.42 24.00
C TYR A 19 6.51 -28.36 25.22
N GLN A 20 7.69 -28.69 25.76
CA GLN A 20 7.84 -29.61 26.89
C GLN A 20 8.32 -28.81 28.11
N ASP A 21 7.45 -28.71 29.12
CA ASP A 21 7.57 -27.74 30.21
C ASP A 21 7.73 -28.38 31.57
N SER A 22 8.86 -28.10 32.23
CA SER A 22 8.95 -28.15 33.69
C SER A 22 9.79 -27.03 34.31
N GLU A 23 10.67 -26.36 33.56
CA GLU A 23 11.45 -25.19 34.02
C GLU A 23 11.14 -23.88 33.23
N SER A 24 10.35 -23.98 32.17
CA SER A 24 10.08 -22.91 31.21
C SER A 24 9.13 -21.83 31.72
N VAL A 25 8.43 -22.03 32.83
CA VAL A 25 7.39 -21.10 33.29
C VAL A 25 8.02 -19.78 33.78
N VAL A 26 9.11 -19.85 34.54
CA VAL A 26 9.80 -18.65 35.07
C VAL A 26 10.65 -17.99 33.99
N VAL A 27 11.42 -18.77 33.23
CA VAL A 27 12.20 -18.27 32.08
C VAL A 27 11.29 -17.72 30.97
N GLY A 28 10.14 -18.35 30.78
CA GLY A 28 9.13 -17.99 29.80
C GLY A 28 8.47 -16.66 30.11
N SER A 29 8.16 -16.34 31.37
CA SER A 29 7.55 -15.05 31.72
C SER A 29 8.45 -13.85 31.36
N LYS A 30 9.75 -13.94 31.65
CA LYS A 30 10.74 -12.91 31.27
C LYS A 30 10.87 -12.79 29.74
N LEU A 31 10.91 -13.91 29.03
CA LEU A 31 10.97 -13.92 27.56
C LEU A 31 9.70 -13.37 26.92
N VAL A 32 8.52 -13.70 27.47
CA VAL A 32 7.22 -13.20 27.01
C VAL A 32 7.16 -11.69 27.17
N LEU A 33 7.61 -11.14 28.30
CA LEU A 33 7.67 -9.69 28.50
C LEU A 33 8.60 -9.01 27.49
N GLN A 34 9.83 -9.51 27.34
CA GLN A 34 10.80 -8.98 26.38
C GLN A 34 10.30 -9.05 24.93
N ASN A 35 9.63 -10.15 24.56
CA ASN A 35 9.05 -10.30 23.23
C ASN A 35 7.87 -9.35 23.03
N THR A 36 7.04 -9.15 24.06
CA THR A 36 5.92 -8.21 24.01
C THR A 36 6.40 -6.78 23.82
N GLU A 37 7.46 -6.37 24.50
CA GLU A 37 8.11 -5.06 24.31
C GLU A 37 8.64 -4.90 22.90
N LYS A 38 9.36 -5.89 22.37
CA LYS A 38 9.84 -5.87 20.98
C LYS A 38 8.71 -5.81 19.97
N ILE A 39 7.62 -6.56 20.19
CA ILE A 39 6.43 -6.52 19.34
C ILE A 39 5.80 -5.12 19.36
N LYS A 40 5.70 -4.48 20.53
CA LYS A 40 5.20 -3.09 20.64
C LYS A 40 6.05 -2.13 19.83
N LEU A 41 7.38 -2.19 19.95
CA LEU A 41 8.30 -1.36 19.17
C LEU A 41 8.14 -1.57 17.66
N ILE A 42 7.99 -2.82 17.20
CA ILE A 42 7.73 -3.13 15.79
C ILE A 42 6.38 -2.54 15.34
N GLN A 43 5.33 -2.67 16.14
CA GLN A 43 4.02 -2.10 15.81
C GLN A 43 4.06 -0.57 15.71
N GLU A 44 4.79 0.10 16.60
CA GLU A 44 4.95 1.56 16.59
C GLU A 44 5.75 2.03 15.36
N SER A 45 6.87 1.37 15.04
CA SER A 45 7.64 1.66 13.82
C SER A 45 6.84 1.42 12.53
N MET A 46 5.97 0.39 12.51
CA MET A 46 5.09 0.13 11.38
C MET A 46 4.02 1.22 11.23
N LYS A 47 3.36 1.61 12.32
CA LYS A 47 2.36 2.69 12.33
C LYS A 47 2.95 4.03 11.88
N THR A 48 4.12 4.38 12.40
CA THR A 48 4.81 5.63 12.01
C THR A 48 5.18 5.64 10.54
N THR A 49 5.70 4.51 10.01
CA THR A 49 6.01 4.36 8.59
C THR A 49 4.76 4.49 7.72
N GLN A 50 3.65 3.83 8.10
CA GLN A 50 2.38 3.91 7.39
C GLN A 50 1.82 5.33 7.39
N SER A 51 1.84 6.01 8.55
CA SER A 51 1.41 7.41 8.66
C SER A 51 2.26 8.32 7.78
N ARG A 52 3.58 8.10 7.73
CA ARG A 52 4.49 8.86 6.87
C ARG A 52 4.18 8.65 5.39
N GLN A 53 4.01 7.39 4.97
CA GLN A 53 3.63 7.05 3.60
C GLN A 53 2.30 7.70 3.21
N LYS A 54 1.29 7.61 4.08
CA LYS A 54 0.00 8.25 3.88
C LYS A 54 0.14 9.76 3.72
N SER A 55 0.90 10.42 4.61
CA SER A 55 1.16 11.86 4.48
C SER A 55 1.85 12.24 3.16
N TYR A 56 2.80 11.42 2.68
CA TYR A 56 3.42 11.65 1.37
C TYR A 56 2.43 11.48 0.21
N ALA A 57 1.56 10.47 0.28
CA ALA A 57 0.52 10.24 -0.72
C ALA A 57 -0.48 11.39 -0.72
N ASP A 58 -1.01 11.77 0.45
CA ASP A 58 -1.97 12.86 0.62
C ASP A 58 -1.40 14.20 0.13
N LYS A 59 -0.13 14.51 0.44
CA LYS A 59 0.54 15.73 -0.07
C LYS A 59 0.77 15.73 -1.58
N ARG A 60 0.94 14.56 -2.20
CA ARG A 60 1.12 14.41 -3.65
C ARG A 60 -0.20 14.32 -4.40
N GLN A 61 -1.27 14.00 -3.70
CA GLN A 61 -2.62 14.01 -4.22
C GLN A 61 -3.12 15.47 -4.25
N LYS A 62 -2.85 16.18 -5.36
CA LYS A 62 -3.56 17.43 -5.61
C LYS A 62 -5.06 17.09 -5.73
N PRO A 63 -5.96 17.86 -5.10
CA PRO A 63 -7.37 17.75 -5.43
C PRO A 63 -7.49 18.02 -6.93
N LEU A 64 -8.09 17.07 -7.62
CA LEU A 64 -8.24 17.12 -9.07
C LEU A 64 -9.46 18.00 -9.33
N GLU A 65 -9.23 19.31 -9.35
CA GLU A 65 -10.24 20.30 -9.72
C GLU A 65 -10.21 20.44 -11.23
N PHE A 66 -11.21 19.87 -11.89
CA PHE A 66 -11.41 20.05 -13.32
C PHE A 66 -12.41 21.16 -13.56
N VAL A 67 -12.09 22.09 -14.45
CA VAL A 67 -13.06 23.05 -14.95
C VAL A 67 -13.92 22.38 -16.02
N GLU A 68 -15.22 22.69 -16.09
CA GLU A 68 -16.07 22.26 -17.21
C GLU A 68 -15.43 22.70 -18.54
N GLY A 69 -15.04 21.72 -19.37
CA GLY A 69 -14.33 21.94 -20.63
C GLY A 69 -12.87 21.47 -20.67
N GLU A 70 -12.27 21.06 -19.55
CA GLU A 70 -10.93 20.47 -19.55
C GLU A 70 -10.94 19.01 -20.05
N HIS A 71 -10.32 18.77 -21.21
CA HIS A 71 -10.15 17.44 -21.78
C HIS A 71 -8.99 16.69 -21.12
N VAL A 72 -9.25 16.02 -19.99
CA VAL A 72 -8.21 15.25 -19.26
C VAL A 72 -8.34 13.75 -19.52
N PHE A 73 -7.24 13.15 -20.00
CA PHE A 73 -7.16 11.72 -20.25
C PHE A 73 -6.43 11.00 -19.10
N HIS A 74 -7.10 10.09 -18.40
CA HIS A 74 -6.43 9.28 -17.37
C HIS A 74 -5.65 8.15 -18.02
N VAL A 75 -4.36 8.01 -17.67
CA VAL A 75 -3.41 7.09 -18.32
C VAL A 75 -3.88 5.61 -18.29
N SER A 76 -4.66 5.20 -17.28
CA SER A 76 -5.22 3.85 -17.22
C SER A 76 -6.21 3.53 -18.34
N GLN A 77 -6.79 4.56 -18.98
CA GLN A 77 -7.78 4.43 -20.05
C GLN A 77 -7.11 4.17 -21.41
N LEU A 78 -5.79 4.39 -21.54
CA LEU A 78 -5.05 4.17 -22.80
C LEU A 78 -5.20 2.75 -23.34
N ARG A 79 -5.34 1.74 -22.46
CA ARG A 79 -5.55 0.35 -22.88
C ARG A 79 -6.88 0.10 -23.58
N LYS A 80 -7.86 0.99 -23.40
CA LYS A 80 -9.21 0.90 -23.98
C LYS A 80 -9.50 2.07 -24.92
N TYR A 81 -8.47 2.85 -25.26
CA TYR A 81 -8.66 4.05 -26.07
C TYR A 81 -9.04 3.68 -27.50
N VAL A 82 -10.08 4.36 -28.00
CA VAL A 82 -10.46 4.35 -29.41
C VAL A 82 -10.11 5.72 -29.97
N HIS A 83 -9.31 5.73 -31.03
CA HIS A 83 -8.82 6.96 -31.63
C HIS A 83 -9.98 7.83 -32.15
N ASP A 84 -10.04 9.09 -31.71
CA ASP A 84 -10.96 10.11 -32.21
C ASP A 84 -10.17 11.40 -32.50
N LEU A 85 -10.46 12.00 -33.65
CA LEU A 85 -9.85 13.24 -34.13
C LEU A 85 -10.16 14.44 -33.22
N SER A 86 -11.26 14.39 -32.47
CA SER A 86 -11.61 15.42 -31.48
C SER A 86 -10.67 15.45 -30.25
N HIS A 87 -9.91 14.38 -30.00
CA HIS A 87 -8.94 14.30 -28.90
C HIS A 87 -7.52 14.74 -29.30
N VAL A 88 -7.30 15.12 -30.56
CA VAL A 88 -6.00 15.61 -31.04
C VAL A 88 -5.86 17.08 -30.62
N VAL A 89 -5.06 17.33 -29.58
CA VAL A 89 -4.71 18.69 -29.17
C VAL A 89 -3.61 19.20 -30.10
N GLU A 90 -3.81 20.37 -30.72
CA GLU A 90 -2.77 21.04 -31.50
C GLU A 90 -1.59 21.36 -30.58
N LEU A 91 -0.38 20.96 -30.97
CA LEU A 91 0.83 21.28 -30.23
C LEU A 91 1.17 22.74 -30.48
N ASP A 92 0.72 23.63 -29.59
CA ASP A 92 1.24 24.98 -29.54
C ASP A 92 2.76 24.92 -29.32
N GLU A 93 3.50 25.71 -30.11
CA GLU A 93 4.96 25.75 -30.10
C GLU A 93 5.46 25.93 -28.65
N ILE A 94 6.06 24.86 -28.11
CA ILE A 94 6.65 24.86 -26.79
C ILE A 94 7.79 25.88 -26.82
N HIS A 95 7.52 27.07 -26.30
CA HIS A 95 8.54 28.08 -26.08
C HIS A 95 9.47 27.54 -25.00
N ALA A 96 10.58 26.93 -25.42
CA ALA A 96 11.65 26.51 -24.55
C ALA A 96 12.22 27.77 -23.87
N ILE A 97 11.73 28.08 -22.66
CA ILE A 97 12.35 29.06 -21.77
C ILE A 97 13.63 28.42 -21.26
N ASN A 98 14.70 28.54 -22.06
CA ASN A 98 16.06 28.33 -21.59
C ASN A 98 16.35 29.48 -20.59
N SER A 99 16.29 29.17 -19.30
CA SER A 99 16.74 30.08 -18.24
C SER A 99 18.26 30.11 -18.20
N HIS A 100 18.78 31.33 -18.15
CA HIS A 100 20.19 31.72 -18.10
C HIS A 100 20.86 31.39 -16.77
#